data_AF-A0A948HLV4-F1
#
_entry.id   AF-A0A948HLV4-F1
#
_cell.length_a   1.000
_cell.length_b   1.000
_cell.length_c   1.000
_cell.angle_alpha   90.00
_cell.angle_beta   90.00
_cell.angle_gamma   90.00
#
_symmetry.space_group_name_H-M   'P 1'
#
loop_
_entity.id
_entity.type
_entity.pdbx_description
1 polymer ?
#
loop_
_entity_poly.entity_id
_entity_poly.type
_entity_poly.pdbx_seq_one_letter_code
_entity_poly.pdbx_strand_id
1 'polypeptide(L)'
;MADQGEIKAAEQRGYNKGYAAGKRRKEDEEGGHAEFWQQAFLTVLPALLDGHTWEMDGNKVVSMEDRIELARRAANAAVTAAAMQ
;
A
#
# COMPACT_ATOMS: atom_id res chain seq x y z
N MET A 1 -16.18 11.62 -46.03
CA MET A 1 -16.84 12.04 -44.79
C MET A 1 -16.82 10.83 -43.88
N ALA A 2 -16.13 10.90 -42.74
CA ALA A 2 -16.11 9.78 -41.80
C ALA A 2 -17.55 9.52 -41.33
N ASP A 3 -17.98 8.27 -41.37
CA ASP A 3 -19.33 7.89 -40.94
C ASP A 3 -19.50 8.24 -39.46
N GLN A 4 -20.64 8.80 -39.08
CA GLN A 4 -20.91 9.18 -37.68
C GLN A 4 -20.77 7.99 -36.73
N GLY A 5 -20.95 6.76 -37.23
CA GLY A 5 -20.67 5.52 -36.50
C GLY A 5 -19.18 5.29 -36.21
N GLU A 6 -18.28 5.63 -37.13
CA GLU A 6 -16.83 5.48 -36.94
C GLU A 6 -16.28 6.46 -35.91
N ILE A 7 -16.80 7.69 -35.89
CA ILE A 7 -16.42 8.71 -34.92
C ILE A 7 -16.84 8.29 -33.50
N LYS A 8 -18.10 7.84 -33.32
CA LYS A 8 -18.56 7.31 -32.02
C LYS A 8 -17.76 6.09 -31.55
N ALA A 9 -17.43 5.17 -32.46
CA ALA A 9 -16.63 4.00 -32.11
C ALA A 9 -15.18 4.37 -31.73
N ALA A 10 -14.61 5.41 -32.33
CA ALA A 10 -13.29 5.93 -31.96
C ALA A 10 -13.31 6.59 -30.57
N GLU A 11 -14.33 7.40 -30.27
CA GLU A 11 -14.53 8.04 -28.96
C GLU A 11 -14.70 7.01 -27.84
N GLN A 12 -15.52 5.98 -28.06
CA GLN A 12 -15.73 4.89 -27.09
C GLN A 12 -14.42 4.14 -26.79
N ARG A 13 -13.61 3.90 -27.83
CA ARG A 13 -12.29 3.25 -27.69
C ARG A 13 -11.30 4.13 -26.92
N GLY A 14 -11.31 5.44 -27.18
CA GLY A 14 -10.51 6.41 -26.43
C GLY A 14 -10.87 6.43 -24.95
N TYR A 15 -12.16 6.51 -24.63
CA TYR A 15 -12.66 6.49 -23.26
C TYR A 15 -12.30 5.20 -22.51
N ASN A 16 -12.54 4.04 -23.13
CA ASN A 16 -12.22 2.74 -22.52
C ASN A 16 -10.71 2.59 -22.28
N LYS A 17 -9.86 3.09 -23.19
CA LYS A 17 -8.40 3.05 -23.04
C LYS A 17 -7.92 3.96 -21.90
N GLY A 18 -8.48 5.16 -21.78
CA GLY A 18 -8.20 6.07 -20.67
C GLY A 18 -8.63 5.51 -19.31
N TYR A 19 -9.84 4.94 -19.26
CA TYR A 19 -10.37 4.30 -18.05
C TYR A 19 -9.54 3.09 -17.62
N ALA A 20 -9.16 2.22 -18.54
CA ALA A 20 -8.31 1.07 -18.26
C ALA A 20 -6.90 1.48 -17.79
N ALA A 21 -6.34 2.55 -18.35
CA ALA A 21 -5.05 3.08 -17.91
C ALA A 21 -5.13 3.69 -16.50
N GLY A 22 -6.21 4.42 -16.19
CA GLY A 22 -6.45 4.94 -14.84
C GLY A 22 -6.69 3.83 -13.80
N LYS A 23 -7.38 2.76 -14.19
CA LYS A 23 -7.61 1.59 -13.35
C LYS A 23 -6.31 0.86 -13.02
N ARG A 24 -5.47 0.59 -14.02
CA ARG A 24 -4.16 -0.06 -13.82
C ARG A 24 -3.23 0.75 -12.92
N ARG A 25 -3.17 2.07 -13.11
CA ARG A 25 -2.35 2.93 -12.23
C ARG A 25 -2.78 2.86 -10.77
N LYS A 26 -4.08 2.86 -10.51
CA LYS A 26 -4.59 2.68 -9.14
C LYS A 26 -4.28 1.31 -8.57
N GLU A 27 -4.44 0.25 -9.35
CA GLU A 27 -4.12 -1.11 -8.93
C GLU A 27 -2.61 -1.29 -8.67
N ASP A 28 -1.75 -0.68 -9.49
CA ASP A 28 -0.29 -0.69 -9.32
C ASP A 28 0.16 0.11 -8.08
N GLU A 29 -0.46 1.28 -7.83
CA GLU A 29 -0.21 2.09 -6.63
C GLU A 29 -0.67 1.35 -5.36
N GLU A 30 -1.89 0.82 -5.34
CA GLU A 30 -2.44 0.04 -4.21
C GLU A 30 -1.65 -1.26 -3.97
N GLY A 31 -1.22 -1.94 -5.03
CA GLY A 31 -0.41 -3.15 -4.95
C GLY A 31 1.00 -2.92 -4.41
N GLY A 32 1.69 -1.87 -4.89
CA GLY A 32 3.04 -1.53 -4.45
C GLY A 32 3.11 -1.13 -2.98
N HIS A 33 2.09 -0.43 -2.48
CA HIS A 33 2.00 -0.13 -1.05
C HIS A 33 1.77 -1.38 -0.19
N ALA A 34 1.01 -2.36 -0.68
CA ALA A 34 0.76 -3.60 0.04
C ALA A 34 2.01 -4.48 0.16
N GLU A 35 2.79 -4.63 -0.93
CA GLU A 35 4.03 -5.41 -0.92
C GLU A 35 5.09 -4.76 -0.02
N PHE A 36 5.28 -3.44 -0.15
CA PHE A 36 6.22 -2.70 0.67
C PHE A 36 5.84 -2.76 2.16
N TRP A 37 4.55 -2.66 2.47
CA TRP A 37 4.04 -2.81 3.83
C TRP A 37 4.36 -4.20 4.40
N GLN A 38 4.11 -5.27 3.65
CA GLN A 38 4.38 -6.65 4.08
C GLN A 38 5.87 -6.86 4.35
N GLN A 39 6.72 -6.35 3.46
CA GLN A 39 8.17 -6.43 3.63
C GLN A 39 8.64 -5.66 4.86
N ALA A 40 8.12 -4.44 5.07
CA ALA A 40 8.42 -3.66 6.27
C ALA A 40 8.01 -4.44 7.53
N PHE A 41 6.77 -4.95 7.59
CA PHE A 41 6.26 -5.72 8.72
C PHE A 41 7.13 -6.94 9.05
N LEU A 42 7.47 -7.76 8.05
CA LEU A 42 8.30 -8.95 8.23
C LEU A 42 9.75 -8.63 8.63
N THR A 43 10.23 -7.43 8.29
CA THR A 43 11.58 -6.97 8.66
C THR A 43 11.66 -6.56 10.13
N VAL A 44 10.66 -5.84 10.65
CA VAL A 44 10.66 -5.37 12.05
C VAL A 44 10.18 -6.41 13.05
N LEU A 45 9.27 -7.32 12.65
CA LEU A 45 8.68 -8.28 13.58
C LEU A 45 9.71 -9.09 14.38
N PRO A 46 10.77 -9.70 13.78
CA PRO A 46 11.74 -10.49 14.53
C PRO A 46 12.44 -9.69 15.65
N ALA A 47 12.82 -8.43 15.38
CA ALA A 47 13.46 -7.58 16.37
C ALA A 47 12.53 -7.23 17.56
N LEU A 48 11.23 -7.16 17.30
CA LEU A 48 10.21 -6.93 18.33
C LEU A 48 9.87 -8.20 19.11
N LEU A 49 10.05 -9.38 18.52
CA LEU A 49 9.90 -10.66 19.21
C LEU A 49 11.01 -10.89 20.24
N ASP A 50 12.22 -10.46 19.94
CA ASP A 50 13.40 -10.65 20.80
C ASP A 50 13.60 -9.50 21.82
N GLY A 51 13.05 -8.31 21.55
CA GLY A 51 13.25 -7.14 22.41
C GLY A 51 12.31 -7.09 23.61
N HIS A 52 12.87 -6.98 24.82
CA HIS A 52 12.10 -6.86 26.08
C HIS A 52 11.97 -5.43 26.61
N THR A 53 12.46 -4.43 25.88
CA THR A 53 12.57 -3.03 26.35
C THR A 53 11.67 -2.06 25.60
N TRP A 54 10.80 -2.55 24.73
CA TRP A 54 9.93 -1.69 23.94
C TRP A 54 8.76 -1.16 24.77
N GLU A 55 8.41 0.10 24.53
CA GLU A 55 7.22 0.74 25.09
C GLU A 55 6.32 1.24 23.97
N MET A 56 5.02 1.03 24.12
CA MET A 56 3.98 1.51 23.24
C MET A 56 2.94 2.23 24.09
N ASP A 57 2.67 3.50 23.77
CA ASP A 57 1.71 4.34 24.48
C ASP A 57 1.98 4.44 26.01
N GLY A 58 3.26 4.44 26.40
CA GLY A 58 3.70 4.50 27.79
C GLY A 58 3.64 3.17 28.55
N ASN A 59 3.24 2.08 27.90
CA ASN A 59 3.19 0.74 28.48
C ASN A 59 4.28 -0.15 27.88
N LYS A 60 4.85 -1.04 28.69
CA LYS A 60 5.80 -2.04 28.19
C LYS A 60 5.11 -3.03 27.27
N VAL A 61 5.75 -3.31 26.14
CA VAL A 61 5.35 -4.34 25.18
C VAL A 61 5.76 -5.69 25.74
N VAL A 62 4.82 -6.36 26.41
CA VAL A 62 5.09 -7.63 27.12
C VAL A 62 4.45 -8.83 26.43
N SER A 63 3.34 -8.63 25.74
CA SER A 63 2.61 -9.70 25.06
C SER A 63 3.02 -9.85 23.60
N MET A 64 2.71 -11.01 23.01
CA MET A 64 2.86 -11.22 21.56
C MET A 64 1.97 -10.27 20.75
N GLU A 65 0.77 -9.98 21.24
CA GLU A 65 -0.18 -9.09 20.58
C GLU A 65 0.36 -7.66 20.50
N ASP A 66 0.95 -7.15 21.59
CA ASP A 66 1.58 -5.83 21.61
C ASP A 66 2.73 -5.73 20.59
N ARG A 67 3.50 -6.82 20.42
CA ARG A 67 4.63 -6.88 19.48
C ARG A 67 4.14 -6.85 18.03
N ILE A 68 3.07 -7.59 17.74
CA ILE A 68 2.43 -7.58 16.42
C ILE A 68 1.86 -6.19 16.12
N GLU A 69 1.20 -5.57 17.10
CA GLU A 69 0.66 -4.21 16.93
C GLU A 69 1.77 -3.19 16.71
N LEU A 70 2.87 -3.27 17.46
CA LEU A 70 4.01 -2.39 17.27
C LEU A 70 4.67 -2.58 15.90
N ALA A 71 4.80 -3.83 15.42
CA ALA A 71 5.29 -4.12 14.07
C ALA A 71 4.37 -3.53 12.99
N ARG A 72 3.04 -3.62 13.20
CA ARG A 72 2.01 -3.04 12.32
C ARG A 72 2.15 -1.52 12.23
N ARG A 73 2.33 -0.85 13.37
CA ARG A 73 2.52 0.61 13.45
C ARG A 73 3.82 1.04 12.74
N ALA A 74 4.91 0.30 12.93
CA ALA A 74 6.17 0.56 12.26
C ALA A 74 6.06 0.41 10.73
N ALA A 75 5.39 -0.65 10.24
CA ALA A 75 5.15 -0.84 8.82
C ALA A 75 4.28 0.28 8.21
N ASN A 76 3.22 0.70 8.90
CA ASN A 76 2.39 1.84 8.48
C ASN A 76 3.21 3.13 8.39
N ALA A 77 4.06 3.41 9.38
CA ALA A 77 4.93 4.57 9.38
C ALA A 77 5.92 4.54 8.20
N ALA A 78 6.49 3.38 7.88
CA ALA A 78 7.39 3.21 6.74
C ALA A 78 6.69 3.49 5.40
N VAL A 79 5.49 2.93 5.17
CA VAL A 79 4.69 3.21 3.96
C VAL A 79 4.35 4.69 3.85
N THR A 80 3.96 5.32 4.96
CA THR A 80 3.60 6.75 4.99
C THR A 80 4.81 7.61 4.64
N ALA A 81 5.98 7.31 5.20
CA ALA A 81 7.22 8.01 4.90
C ALA A 81 7.64 7.83 3.43
N ALA A 82 7.49 6.63 2.87
CA ALA A 82 7.79 6.36 1.46
C ALA A 82 6.83 7.08 0.50
N ALA A 83 5.56 7.28 0.89
CA ALA A 83 4.58 8.01 0.08
C ALA A 83 4.76 9.54 0.11
N MET A 84 5.54 10.08 1.05
CA MET A 84 5.86 11.51 1.16
C MET A 84 7.15 11.91 0.40
N GLN A 85 7.88 10.95 -0.17
CA GLN A 85 9.11 11.17 -0.95
C GLN A 85 8.81 11.41 -2.43
#